data_AF-A0A0N7YKJ0-F1
#
_entry.id   AF-A0A0N7YKJ0-F1
#
_cell.length_a   1.000
_cell.length_b   1.000
_cell.length_c   1.000
_cell.angle_alpha   90.00
_cell.angle_beta   90.00
_cell.angle_gamma   90.00
#
_symmetry.space_group_name_H-M   'P 1'
#
loop_
_entity.id
_entity.type
_entity.pdbx_description
1 polymer ?
#
loop_
_entity_poly.entity_id
_entity_poly.type
_entity_poly.pdbx_seq_one_letter_code
_entity_poly.pdbx_strand_id
1 'polypeptide(L)'
;MAFPAGRAASGLPTEGDQALLYTTRGCYRNPTRDRGRVMGLAVVTSPVETLPEPVVFGERRFSSGCALRVDGLAPVREGVVLADLVPRLKVFPDARSWSVRMRRASLPLPPADAELLTRELRPLLGPRSERIADYTRGTEWHDGT
;
A
#
# COMPACT_ATOMS: atom_id res chain seq x y z
N MET A 1 -6.11 8.22 2.70
CA MET A 1 -5.69 7.78 1.35
C MET A 1 -6.28 8.73 0.33
N ALA A 2 -5.60 8.95 -0.81
CA ALA A 2 -6.07 9.85 -1.85
C ALA A 2 -6.06 9.14 -3.22
N PHE A 3 -7.01 9.47 -4.09
CA PHE A 3 -7.24 8.83 -5.38
C PHE A 3 -7.22 9.88 -6.53
N PRO A 4 -6.61 9.56 -7.68
CA PRO A 4 -6.54 10.49 -8.82
C PRO A 4 -7.92 10.67 -9.47
N ALA A 5 -8.12 11.82 -10.12
CA ALA A 5 -9.28 12.04 -10.99
C ALA A 5 -9.25 11.07 -12.19
N GLY A 6 -10.40 10.50 -12.58
CA GLY A 6 -10.50 9.56 -13.70
C GLY A 6 -11.25 8.29 -13.35
N ARG A 7 -11.22 7.30 -14.26
CA ARG A 7 -12.17 6.16 -14.36
C ARG A 7 -12.73 5.72 -13.01
N ALA A 8 -14.03 5.95 -12.91
CA ALA A 8 -14.91 5.69 -11.79
C ALA A 8 -14.73 4.29 -11.17
N ALA A 9 -14.75 4.32 -9.84
CA ALA A 9 -15.50 3.44 -8.93
C ALA A 9 -15.09 1.97 -8.78
N SER A 10 -14.51 1.29 -9.77
CA SER A 10 -14.28 -0.16 -9.60
C SER A 10 -13.11 -0.41 -8.65
N GLY A 11 -13.43 -0.83 -7.43
CA GLY A 11 -12.44 -1.22 -6.42
C GLY A 11 -11.91 -0.09 -5.55
N LEU A 12 -12.67 1.01 -5.43
CA LEU A 12 -12.51 1.91 -4.28
C LEU A 12 -12.93 1.16 -3.02
N PRO A 13 -12.24 1.37 -1.89
CA PRO A 13 -12.64 0.75 -0.65
C PRO A 13 -13.87 1.46 -0.04
N THR A 14 -14.62 0.72 0.75
CA THR A 14 -15.75 1.19 1.54
C THR A 14 -15.32 1.43 2.98
N GLU A 15 -16.03 2.28 3.71
CA GLU A 15 -15.85 2.38 5.16
C GLU A 15 -16.00 1.01 5.83
N GLY A 16 -15.09 0.70 6.76
CA GLY A 16 -15.00 -0.60 7.41
C GLY A 16 -14.10 -1.61 6.70
N ASP A 17 -13.72 -1.38 5.44
CA ASP A 17 -12.82 -2.28 4.72
C ASP A 17 -11.44 -2.33 5.38
N GLN A 18 -10.87 -3.54 5.43
CA GLN A 18 -9.47 -3.73 5.74
C GLN A 18 -8.61 -3.43 4.51
N ALA A 19 -7.54 -2.67 4.71
CA ALA A 19 -6.59 -2.32 3.68
C ALA A 19 -5.19 -2.83 4.04
N LEU A 20 -4.55 -3.48 3.08
CA LEU A 20 -3.13 -3.81 3.14
C LEU A 20 -2.33 -2.69 2.47
N LEU A 21 -1.38 -2.13 3.20
CA LEU A 21 -0.52 -1.05 2.72
C LEU A 21 0.67 -1.62 1.96
N TYR A 22 0.94 -1.08 0.77
CA TYR A 22 1.98 -1.57 -0.13
C TYR A 22 3.02 -0.49 -0.45
N THR A 23 4.29 -0.80 -0.27
CA THR A 23 5.42 -0.01 -0.73
C THR A 23 5.85 -0.48 -2.11
N THR A 24 6.00 0.46 -3.05
CA THR A 24 6.41 0.14 -4.42
C THR A 24 7.90 -0.18 -4.49
N ARG A 25 8.30 -0.93 -5.52
CA ARG A 25 9.71 -1.30 -5.77
C ARG A 25 10.68 -0.12 -5.74
N GLY A 26 10.26 1.08 -6.18
CA GLY A 26 11.14 2.24 -6.24
C GLY A 26 11.10 3.14 -5.00
N CYS A 27 10.29 2.83 -3.98
CA CYS A 27 10.00 3.77 -2.89
C CYS A 27 11.23 4.14 -2.04
N TYR A 28 12.27 3.29 -2.01
CA TYR A 28 13.50 3.55 -1.26
C TYR A 28 14.72 3.88 -2.15
N ARG A 29 14.46 4.31 -3.40
CA ARG A 29 15.45 4.84 -4.36
C ARG A 29 16.60 3.90 -4.73
N ASN A 30 16.49 2.60 -4.51
CA ASN A 30 17.41 1.59 -5.03
C ASN A 30 16.63 0.47 -5.74
N PRO A 31 16.08 0.71 -6.95
CA PRO A 31 15.10 -0.16 -7.58
C PRO A 31 15.65 -1.54 -7.98
N THR A 32 16.97 -1.69 -8.16
CA THR A 32 17.58 -3.00 -8.45
C THR A 32 17.55 -3.91 -7.23
N ARG A 33 17.68 -3.34 -6.02
CA ARG A 33 17.65 -4.06 -4.74
C ARG A 33 16.27 -4.10 -4.09
N ASP A 34 15.53 -3.00 -4.19
CA ASP A 34 14.26 -2.83 -3.51
C ASP A 34 13.18 -3.73 -4.13
N ARG A 35 12.33 -4.28 -3.27
CA ARG A 35 11.22 -5.17 -3.64
C ARG A 35 9.92 -4.49 -3.23
N GLY A 36 8.84 -4.73 -3.98
CA GLY A 36 7.52 -4.29 -3.57
C GLY A 36 7.03 -5.09 -2.37
N ARG A 37 6.61 -4.42 -1.29
CA ARG A 37 6.25 -5.09 -0.04
C ARG A 37 4.89 -4.69 0.47
N VAL A 38 4.15 -5.67 0.99
CA VAL A 38 3.02 -5.39 1.87
C VAL A 38 3.58 -5.17 3.27
N MET A 39 3.38 -3.98 3.82
CA MET A 39 4.11 -3.48 4.98
C MET A 39 3.21 -3.06 6.14
N GLY A 40 1.89 -3.02 5.97
CA GLY A 40 1.02 -2.58 7.03
C GLY A 40 -0.43 -2.99 6.82
N LEU A 41 -1.17 -2.93 7.91
CA LEU A 41 -2.59 -3.18 7.97
C LEU A 41 -3.29 -1.90 8.42
N ALA A 42 -4.40 -1.58 7.76
CA ALA A 42 -5.21 -0.43 8.07
C ALA A 42 -6.70 -0.76 7.92
N VAL A 43 -7.54 0.11 8.47
CA VAL A 43 -8.98 0.10 8.29
C VAL A 43 -9.41 1.43 7.68
N VAL A 44 -10.32 1.38 6.71
CA VAL A 44 -10.96 2.57 6.15
C VAL A 44 -12.00 3.08 7.14
N THR A 45 -11.89 4.35 7.54
CA THR A 45 -12.72 4.94 8.60
C THR A 45 -13.61 6.07 8.12
N SER A 46 -13.71 6.27 6.80
CA SER A 46 -14.67 7.17 6.18
C SER A 46 -14.99 6.68 4.77
N PRO A 47 -16.14 7.08 4.19
CA PRO A 47 -16.38 6.88 2.77
C PRO A 47 -15.33 7.59 1.91
N VAL A 48 -15.19 7.15 0.66
CA VAL A 48 -14.39 7.87 -0.34
C VAL A 48 -15.21 9.02 -0.88
N GLU A 49 -14.73 10.25 -0.66
CA GLU A 49 -15.42 11.48 -1.03
C GLU A 49 -14.50 12.40 -1.84
N THR A 50 -15.10 13.34 -2.56
CA THR A 50 -14.36 14.44 -3.19
C THR A 50 -13.75 15.32 -2.11
N LEU A 51 -12.45 15.57 -2.21
CA LEU A 51 -11.74 16.41 -1.26
C LEU A 51 -12.01 17.89 -1.58
N PRO A 52 -12.32 18.74 -0.57
CA PRO A 52 -12.48 20.18 -0.77
C PRO A 52 -11.23 20.82 -1.38
N GLU A 53 -10.07 20.37 -0.93
CA GLU A 53 -8.77 20.71 -1.50
C GLU A 53 -8.07 19.43 -1.96
N PRO A 54 -7.78 19.29 -3.27
CA PRO A 54 -7.08 18.11 -3.77
C PRO A 54 -5.65 18.00 -3.23
N VAL A 55 -5.30 16.79 -2.81
CA VAL A 55 -3.92 16.48 -2.39
C VAL A 55 -3.02 16.41 -3.62
N VAL A 56 -1.84 17.02 -3.54
CA VAL A 56 -0.86 17.06 -4.62
C VAL A 56 0.43 16.38 -4.17
N PHE A 57 0.92 15.43 -4.98
CA PHE A 57 2.22 14.78 -4.80
C PHE A 57 3.02 14.90 -6.10
N GLY A 58 4.05 15.75 -6.12
CA GLY A 58 4.76 16.11 -7.36
C GLY A 58 3.78 16.71 -8.37
N GLU A 59 3.78 16.20 -9.60
CA GLU A 59 2.88 16.66 -10.66
C GLU A 59 1.48 16.00 -10.62
N ARG A 60 1.24 15.09 -9.66
CA ARG A 60 0.00 14.31 -9.58
C ARG A 60 -1.00 14.93 -8.61
N ARG A 61 -2.23 15.12 -9.07
CA ARG A 61 -3.37 15.64 -8.30
C ARG A 61 -4.35 14.52 -7.94
N PHE A 62 -4.79 14.49 -6.68
CA PHE A 62 -5.72 13.51 -6.14
C PHE A 62 -6.94 14.24 -5.58
N SER A 63 -8.07 14.13 -6.27
CA SER A 63 -9.29 14.91 -6.02
C SER A 63 -10.28 14.21 -5.10
N SER A 64 -10.09 12.93 -4.79
CA SER A 64 -10.92 12.20 -3.82
C SER A 64 -10.05 11.48 -2.80
N GLY A 65 -10.63 11.12 -1.66
CA GLY A 65 -9.91 10.47 -0.57
C GLY A 65 -10.83 9.89 0.50
N CYS A 66 -10.23 9.11 1.38
CA CYS A 66 -10.86 8.58 2.59
C CYS A 66 -9.86 8.58 3.76
N ALA A 67 -10.38 8.56 4.98
CA ALA A 67 -9.60 8.38 6.18
C ALA A 67 -9.17 6.92 6.35
N LEU A 68 -7.94 6.72 6.84
CA LEU A 68 -7.41 5.42 7.23
C LEU A 68 -6.95 5.48 8.68
N ARG A 69 -7.30 4.46 9.46
CA ARG A 69 -6.61 4.14 10.70
C ARG A 69 -5.61 3.03 10.41
N VAL A 70 -4.33 3.29 10.66
CA VAL A 70 -3.27 2.29 10.48
C VAL A 70 -3.09 1.53 11.79
N ASP A 71 -3.31 0.22 11.74
CA ASP A 71 -3.37 -0.65 12.91
C ASP A 71 -2.00 -1.22 13.25
N GLY A 72 -1.20 -1.50 12.23
CA GLY A 72 0.15 -2.00 12.40
C GLY A 72 1.03 -1.71 11.19
N LEU A 73 2.33 -1.58 11.47
CA LEU A 73 3.38 -1.36 10.49
C LEU A 73 4.50 -2.36 10.73
N ALA A 74 5.08 -2.89 9.65
CA ALA A 74 6.38 -3.54 9.70
C ALA A 74 7.49 -2.49 9.86
N PRO A 75 8.72 -2.88 10.21
CA PRO A 75 9.87 -1.98 10.12
C PRO A 75 10.11 -1.50 8.67
N VAL A 76 10.80 -0.37 8.52
CA VAL A 76 11.16 0.17 7.21
C VAL A 76 12.01 -0.84 6.42
N ARG A 77 11.70 -1.00 5.12
CA ARG A 77 12.29 -2.00 4.20
C ARG A 77 11.98 -3.47 4.54
N GLU A 78 11.18 -3.72 5.57
CA GLU A 78 10.61 -5.03 5.88
C GLU A 78 9.16 -5.15 5.40
N GLY A 79 8.55 -6.29 5.68
CA GLY A 79 7.22 -6.65 5.19
C GLY A 79 7.28 -7.77 4.14
N VAL A 80 6.10 -8.27 3.80
CA VAL A 80 5.91 -9.40 2.90
C VAL A 80 6.30 -9.01 1.48
N VAL A 81 7.28 -9.70 0.89
CA VAL A 81 7.64 -9.51 -0.52
C VAL A 81 6.48 -10.01 -1.37
N LEU A 82 5.76 -9.09 -2.01
CA LEU A 82 4.55 -9.46 -2.76
C LEU A 82 4.88 -10.42 -3.92
N ALA A 83 5.98 -10.17 -4.61
CA ALA A 83 6.44 -10.98 -5.75
C ALA A 83 6.61 -12.47 -5.40
N ASP A 84 6.98 -12.80 -4.16
CA ASP A 84 7.23 -14.16 -3.72
C ASP A 84 5.91 -14.93 -3.49
N LEU A 85 4.81 -14.20 -3.28
CA LEU A 85 3.47 -14.76 -3.11
C LEU A 85 2.61 -14.70 -4.37
N VAL A 86 3.00 -13.94 -5.40
CA VAL A 86 2.25 -13.81 -6.68
C VAL A 86 1.78 -15.14 -7.25
N PRO A 87 2.60 -16.22 -7.31
CA PRO A 87 2.14 -17.51 -7.86
C PRO A 87 0.97 -18.15 -7.10
N ARG A 88 0.70 -17.71 -5.86
CA ARG A 88 -0.36 -18.24 -4.98
C ARG A 88 -1.58 -17.33 -4.90
N LEU A 89 -1.54 -16.14 -5.51
CA LEU A 89 -2.56 -15.11 -5.37
C LEU A 89 -3.47 -15.08 -6.60
N LYS A 90 -4.78 -15.27 -6.39
CA LYS A 90 -5.78 -15.31 -7.47
C LYS A 90 -5.99 -13.95 -8.15
N VAL A 91 -5.71 -12.86 -7.45
CA VAL A 91 -5.80 -11.50 -7.98
C VAL A 91 -4.80 -11.25 -9.12
N PHE A 92 -3.76 -12.08 -9.24
CA PHE A 92 -2.75 -12.03 -10.30
C PHE A 92 -2.87 -13.25 -11.23
N PRO A 93 -3.72 -13.20 -12.27
CA PRO A 93 -3.92 -14.33 -13.18
C PRO A 93 -2.70 -14.67 -14.03
N ASP A 94 -1.78 -13.71 -14.24
CA ASP A 94 -0.51 -13.93 -14.91
C ASP A 94 0.65 -13.40 -14.05
N ALA A 95 1.49 -14.31 -13.59
CA ALA A 95 2.65 -14.01 -12.77
C ALA A 95 3.77 -13.27 -13.53
N ARG A 96 3.78 -13.24 -14.86
CA ARG A 96 4.79 -12.47 -15.63
C ARG A 96 4.45 -10.99 -15.72
N SER A 97 3.17 -10.66 -15.81
CA SER A 97 2.68 -9.29 -15.96
C SER A 97 1.99 -8.71 -14.71
N TRP A 98 2.02 -9.43 -13.58
CA TRP A 98 1.31 -9.07 -12.34
C TRP A 98 1.49 -7.62 -11.87
N SER A 99 2.71 -7.06 -12.02
CA SER A 99 3.03 -5.72 -11.56
C SER A 99 2.24 -4.62 -12.27
N VAL A 100 1.71 -4.89 -13.47
CA VAL A 100 0.79 -3.99 -14.18
C VAL A 100 -0.50 -3.79 -13.39
N ARG A 101 -1.01 -4.83 -12.70
CA ARG A 101 -2.20 -4.71 -11.85
C ARG A 101 -1.96 -3.79 -10.65
N MET A 102 -0.72 -3.63 -10.20
CA MET A 102 -0.35 -2.72 -9.10
C MET A 102 -0.28 -1.24 -9.52
N ARG A 103 -0.42 -0.91 -10.81
CA ARG A 103 -0.38 0.49 -11.32
C ARG A 103 -1.71 1.24 -11.07
N ARG A 104 -2.21 1.18 -9.84
CA ARG A 104 -3.47 1.80 -9.39
C ARG A 104 -3.39 2.12 -7.90
N ALA A 105 -4.28 2.99 -7.43
CA ALA A 105 -4.30 3.43 -6.03
C ALA A 105 -4.81 2.32 -5.07
N SER A 106 -5.81 1.56 -5.49
CA SER A 106 -6.37 0.43 -4.74
C SER A 106 -6.60 -0.79 -5.64
N LEU A 107 -6.41 -1.98 -5.08
CA LEU A 107 -6.63 -3.26 -5.76
C LEU A 107 -7.50 -4.13 -4.83
N PRO A 108 -8.75 -4.41 -5.20
CA PRO A 108 -9.59 -5.35 -4.46
C PRO A 108 -8.95 -6.73 -4.45
N LEU A 109 -8.94 -7.36 -3.27
CA LEU A 109 -8.42 -8.70 -3.09
C LEU A 109 -9.57 -9.68 -2.88
N PRO A 110 -9.54 -10.87 -3.52
CA PRO A 110 -10.35 -11.99 -3.09
C PRO A 110 -10.09 -12.32 -1.61
N PRO A 111 -11.09 -12.79 -0.84
CA PRO A 111 -10.93 -13.07 0.59
C PRO A 111 -9.73 -13.97 0.91
N ALA A 112 -9.51 -15.03 0.12
CA ALA A 112 -8.39 -15.96 0.33
C ALA A 112 -7.01 -15.30 0.12
N ASP A 113 -6.91 -14.36 -0.82
CA ASP A 113 -5.68 -13.61 -1.08
C ASP A 113 -5.39 -12.65 0.08
N ALA A 114 -6.43 -11.96 0.56
CA ALA A 114 -6.35 -11.06 1.71
C ALA A 114 -5.95 -11.82 2.97
N GLU A 115 -6.53 -13.00 3.21
CA GLU A 115 -6.19 -13.87 4.34
C GLU A 115 -4.73 -14.33 4.29
N LEU A 116 -4.27 -14.82 3.12
CA LEU A 116 -2.88 -15.22 2.90
C LEU A 116 -1.94 -14.06 3.23
N LEU A 117 -2.13 -12.90 2.61
CA LEU A 117 -1.25 -11.74 2.83
C LEU A 117 -1.28 -11.26 4.28
N THR A 118 -2.45 -11.25 4.91
CA THR A 118 -2.60 -10.84 6.31
C THR A 118 -1.89 -11.82 7.24
N ARG A 119 -2.00 -13.13 7.01
CA ARG A 119 -1.31 -14.15 7.81
C ARG A 119 0.21 -14.00 7.72
N GLU A 120 0.76 -13.80 6.53
CA GLU A 120 2.21 -13.61 6.35
C GLU A 120 2.68 -12.27 6.92
N LEU A 121 1.83 -11.23 6.91
CA LEU A 121 2.17 -9.91 7.42
C LEU A 121 2.13 -9.82 8.95
N ARG A 122 1.14 -10.44 9.60
CA ARG A 122 0.89 -10.31 11.06
C ARG A 122 2.14 -10.46 11.94
N PRO A 123 3.03 -11.45 11.74
CA PRO A 123 4.21 -11.62 12.58
C PRO A 123 5.21 -10.45 12.51
N LEU A 124 5.13 -9.64 11.46
CA LEU A 124 6.03 -8.50 11.22
C LEU A 124 5.48 -7.19 11.77
N LEU A 125 4.20 -7.14 12.18
CA LEU A 125 3.56 -5.91 12.58
C LEU A 125 3.91 -5.52 14.01
N GLY A 126 4.32 -4.27 14.18
CA GLY A 126 4.30 -3.57 15.46
C GLY A 126 3.24 -2.44 15.46
N PRO A 127 2.91 -1.88 16.64
CA PRO A 127 2.02 -0.74 16.76
C PRO A 127 2.49 0.44 15.92
N ARG A 128 1.54 1.14 15.28
CA ARG A 128 1.85 2.34 14.46
C ARG A 128 2.70 3.36 15.21
N SER A 129 2.37 3.63 16.47
CA SER A 129 3.07 4.62 17.32
C SER A 129 4.57 4.33 17.47
N GLU A 130 4.95 3.06 17.51
CA GLU A 130 6.34 2.64 17.67
C GLU A 130 7.12 2.67 16.35
N ARG A 131 6.43 2.49 15.22
CA ARG A 131 7.05 2.31 13.90
C ARG A 131 7.01 3.55 13.03
N ILE A 132 6.07 4.46 13.25
CA ILE A 132 5.83 5.59 12.34
C ILE A 132 7.04 6.53 12.22
N ALA A 133 7.80 6.70 13.31
CA ALA A 133 9.00 7.53 13.31
C ALA A 133 10.04 7.05 12.28
N ASP A 134 10.17 5.75 12.06
CA ASP A 134 11.12 5.18 11.11
C ASP A 134 10.75 5.55 9.67
N TYR A 135 9.46 5.61 9.37
CA TYR A 135 8.95 6.00 8.05
C TYR A 135 9.09 7.50 7.79
N THR A 136 9.07 8.33 8.83
CA THR A 136 9.18 9.79 8.70
C THR A 136 10.62 10.29 8.78
N ARG A 137 11.57 9.48 9.27
CA ARG A 137 13.02 9.79 9.27
C ARG A 137 13.63 9.94 7.87
N GLY A 138 12.85 9.64 6.82
CA GLY A 138 13.32 9.58 5.44
C GLY A 138 13.67 10.87 4.71
N THR A 139 13.75 12.00 5.41
CA THR A 139 14.42 13.20 4.89
C THR A 139 15.95 13.08 4.89
N GLU A 140 16.52 12.05 5.54
CA GLU A 140 17.97 11.83 5.64
C GLU A 140 18.47 10.57 4.90
N TRP A 141 17.69 9.98 3.98
CA TRP A 141 18.21 8.93 3.08
C TRP A 141 19.16 9.48 2.00
N HIS A 142 19.97 10.48 2.37
CA HIS A 142 21.10 10.97 1.62
C HIS A 142 22.36 10.26 2.13
N ASP A 143 23.19 9.90 1.16
CA ASP A 143 24.55 9.38 1.28
C ASP A 143 24.75 7.90 1.63
N GLY A 144 25.15 7.19 0.58
CA GLY A 144 25.81 5.90 0.60
C GLY A 144 26.31 5.66 -0.81
N THR A 145 27.55 6.05 -1.04
CA THR A 145 28.34 6.08 -2.29
C THR A 145 28.18 4.82 -3.15
#